data_AF-A0A3D8K3P6-F1
#
_entry.id   AF-A0A3D8K3P6-F1
#
_cell.length_a   1.000
_cell.length_b   1.000
_cell.length_c   1.000
_cell.angle_alpha   90.00
_cell.angle_beta   90.00
_cell.angle_gamma   90.00
#
_symmetry.space_group_name_H-M   'P 1'
#
loop_
_entity.id
_entity.type
_entity.pdbx_description
1 polymer ?
#
loop_
_entity_poly.entity_id
_entity_poly.type
_entity_poly.pdbx_seq_one_letter_code
_entity_poly.pdbx_strand_id
1 'polypeptide(L)'
;MEHSAQWAFDIGMLHDEISAGVVPLRRRAGHQRIELIGEVVDAFVRLRGSVLRFVAMLSGGEPKDGVGGAPDSQRFDQLLSSLAIHAERAKLRRLGELKRFIRYAALAEAHRDIIFSESPVADEAALRDVADALEHLDTMLVGLCVDHMLACGTRTALPPFMRSDRQGSAIEETLIAH
;
A
#
# COMPACT_ATOMS: atom_id res chain seq x y z
N MET A 1 10.59 -22.47 4.90
CA MET A 1 10.17 -21.45 3.92
C MET A 1 9.25 -22.16 2.96
N GLU A 2 8.12 -21.54 2.62
CA GLU A 2 6.95 -22.08 1.87
C GLU A 2 5.70 -22.25 2.76
N HIS A 3 5.08 -21.11 3.06
CA HIS A 3 3.68 -20.99 3.51
C HIS A 3 3.05 -19.82 2.75
N SER A 4 3.22 -19.82 1.43
CA SER A 4 2.82 -18.71 0.56
C SER A 4 1.99 -19.30 -0.58
N ALA A 5 0.76 -18.80 -0.72
CA ALA A 5 -0.19 -19.03 -1.81
C ALA A 5 -1.14 -20.26 -1.73
N GLN A 6 -1.88 -20.40 -0.62
CA GLN A 6 -3.11 -21.20 -0.61
C GLN A 6 -4.28 -20.39 -0.05
N TRP A 7 -4.75 -19.40 -0.80
CA TRP A 7 -6.06 -18.77 -0.61
C TRP A 7 -6.73 -18.74 -1.98
N ALA A 8 -7.19 -19.92 -2.40
CA ALA A 8 -8.05 -20.08 -3.56
C ALA A 8 -9.47 -20.32 -3.03
N PHE A 9 -10.35 -19.44 -3.46
CA PHE A 9 -11.79 -19.39 -3.23
C PHE A 9 -12.47 -20.76 -3.19
N ASP A 10 -13.22 -20.99 -2.13
CA ASP A 10 -14.30 -21.97 -2.12
C ASP A 10 -15.39 -21.49 -1.15
N ILE A 11 -16.40 -20.79 -1.67
CA ILE A 11 -17.65 -20.57 -0.95
C ILE A 11 -18.78 -21.01 -1.88
N GLY A 12 -19.05 -22.31 -1.78
CA GLY A 12 -20.17 -22.98 -2.42
C GLY A 12 -21.50 -22.51 -1.83
N MET A 13 -22.36 -22.09 -2.75
CA MET A 13 -23.82 -22.11 -2.63
C MET A 13 -24.31 -23.42 -2.00
N LEU A 14 -25.07 -23.35 -0.90
CA LEU A 14 -26.12 -24.32 -0.61
C LEU A 14 -27.27 -23.65 0.14
N HIS A 15 -28.44 -23.90 -0.43
CA HIS A 15 -29.79 -23.47 -0.09
C HIS A 15 -30.30 -24.27 1.11
N ASP A 16 -31.06 -23.68 2.05
CA ASP A 16 -32.36 -24.25 2.46
C ASP A 16 -33.22 -23.30 3.33
N GLU A 17 -34.51 -23.60 3.32
CA GLU A 17 -35.71 -22.86 3.71
C GLU A 17 -35.77 -22.23 5.11
N ILE A 18 -36.24 -20.97 5.18
CA ILE A 18 -36.46 -20.23 6.44
C ILE A 18 -37.92 -20.38 6.87
N SER A 19 -38.15 -21.18 7.92
CA SER A 19 -39.40 -21.23 8.67
C SER A 19 -39.47 -20.11 9.72
N ALA A 20 -40.61 -19.45 9.82
CA ALA A 20 -40.81 -18.19 10.54
C ALA A 20 -40.89 -18.37 12.08
N GLY A 21 -40.00 -17.69 12.81
CA GLY A 21 -40.09 -17.44 14.25
C GLY A 21 -39.55 -16.06 14.58
N VAL A 22 -40.37 -15.19 15.18
CA VAL A 22 -39.95 -13.84 15.58
C VAL A 22 -39.00 -13.95 16.78
N VAL A 23 -37.70 -13.80 16.53
CA VAL A 23 -36.64 -13.86 17.56
C VAL A 23 -36.11 -12.46 17.87
N PRO A 24 -36.28 -11.94 19.10
CA PRO A 24 -35.57 -10.76 19.55
C PRO A 24 -34.12 -11.14 19.94
N LEU A 25 -33.22 -11.23 18.94
CA LEU A 25 -31.76 -11.36 19.14
C LEU A 25 -30.93 -10.39 18.27
N ARG A 26 -31.55 -9.54 17.45
CA ARG A 26 -30.83 -8.71 16.46
C ARG A 26 -29.96 -7.56 17.00
N ARG A 27 -30.07 -7.16 18.28
CA ARG A 27 -29.29 -6.01 18.79
C ARG A 27 -27.80 -6.30 18.96
N ARG A 28 -27.41 -7.50 19.41
CA ARG A 28 -26.00 -7.85 19.64
C ARG A 28 -25.25 -8.12 18.33
N ALA A 29 -25.86 -8.89 17.43
CA ALA A 29 -25.33 -9.12 16.08
C ALA A 29 -25.23 -7.81 15.28
N GLY A 30 -26.17 -6.88 15.47
CA GLY A 30 -26.08 -5.55 14.86
C GLY A 30 -24.89 -4.73 15.34
N HIS A 31 -24.54 -4.80 16.63
CA HIS A 31 -23.42 -4.04 17.19
C HIS A 31 -22.06 -4.56 16.71
N GLN A 32 -21.84 -5.88 16.80
CA GLN A 32 -20.62 -6.54 16.33
C GLN A 32 -20.36 -6.23 14.84
N ARG A 33 -21.41 -6.26 14.03
CA ARG A 33 -21.33 -5.93 12.61
C ARG A 33 -20.94 -4.46 12.36
N ILE A 34 -21.47 -3.53 13.14
CA ILE A 34 -21.12 -2.10 13.02
C ILE A 34 -19.64 -1.89 13.35
N GLU A 35 -19.13 -2.58 14.37
CA GLU A 35 -17.69 -2.57 14.70
C GLU A 35 -16.85 -3.09 13.53
N LEU A 36 -17.20 -4.24 12.98
CA LEU A 36 -16.49 -4.83 11.83
C LEU A 36 -16.53 -3.94 10.58
N ILE A 37 -17.64 -3.25 10.33
CA ILE A 37 -17.71 -2.25 9.25
C ILE A 37 -16.73 -1.10 9.53
N GLY A 38 -16.67 -0.63 10.78
CA GLY A 38 -15.70 0.37 11.21
C GLY A 38 -14.27 -0.09 10.94
N GLU A 39 -13.93 -1.33 11.31
CA GLU A 39 -12.61 -1.92 11.07
C GLU A 39 -12.26 -1.97 9.58
N VAL A 40 -13.17 -2.39 8.71
CA VAL A 40 -12.97 -2.39 7.25
C VAL A 40 -12.72 -0.98 6.72
N VAL A 41 -13.53 0.00 7.14
CA VAL A 41 -13.39 1.40 6.70
C VAL A 41 -12.05 1.98 7.18
N ASP A 42 -11.71 1.76 8.44
CA ASP A 42 -10.46 2.25 9.04
C ASP A 42 -9.23 1.62 8.39
N ALA A 43 -9.25 0.31 8.15
CA ALA A 43 -8.19 -0.39 7.43
C ALA A 43 -8.02 0.13 5.99
N PHE A 44 -9.13 0.40 5.29
CA PHE A 44 -9.08 0.98 3.95
C PHE A 44 -8.53 2.41 3.95
N VAL A 45 -8.98 3.26 4.88
CA VAL A 45 -8.48 4.63 5.04
C VAL A 45 -6.98 4.63 5.34
N ARG A 46 -6.53 3.73 6.21
CA ARG A 46 -5.11 3.56 6.55
C ARG A 46 -4.29 3.15 5.33
N LEU A 47 -4.74 2.13 4.59
CA LEU A 47 -4.10 1.67 3.36
C LEU A 47 -4.01 2.80 2.32
N ARG A 48 -5.11 3.52 2.07
CA ARG A 48 -5.15 4.66 1.14
C ARG A 48 -4.16 5.75 1.55
N GLY A 49 -4.11 6.08 2.85
CA GLY A 49 -3.15 7.02 3.41
C GLY A 49 -1.70 6.58 3.18
N SER A 50 -1.40 5.29 3.38
CA SER A 50 -0.07 4.74 3.11
C SER A 50 0.31 4.81 1.63
N VAL A 51 -0.61 4.52 0.72
CA VAL A 51 -0.38 4.68 -0.72
C VAL A 51 -0.11 6.14 -1.07
N LEU A 52 -0.91 7.07 -0.56
CA LEU A 52 -0.71 8.52 -0.80
C LEU A 52 0.69 8.97 -0.37
N ARG A 53 1.10 8.61 0.85
CA ARG A 53 2.45 8.93 1.36
C ARG A 53 3.54 8.33 0.48
N PHE A 54 3.37 7.08 0.02
CA PHE A 54 4.37 6.44 -0.85
C PHE A 54 4.44 7.13 -2.23
N VAL A 55 3.31 7.50 -2.83
CA VAL A 55 3.28 8.27 -4.07
C VAL A 55 4.00 9.61 -3.91
N ALA A 56 3.72 10.34 -2.82
CA ALA A 56 4.39 11.60 -2.53
C ALA A 56 5.92 11.41 -2.40
N MET A 57 6.34 10.43 -1.61
CA MET A 57 7.75 10.09 -1.43
C MET A 57 8.45 9.77 -2.76
N LEU A 58 7.84 8.94 -3.62
CA LEU A 58 8.41 8.59 -4.92
C LEU A 58 8.40 9.76 -5.93
N SER A 59 7.54 10.75 -5.72
CA SER A 59 7.48 11.96 -6.53
C SER A 59 8.47 13.03 -6.10
N GLY A 60 9.19 12.82 -4.99
CA GLY A 60 10.08 13.83 -4.40
C GLY A 60 9.34 15.01 -3.76
N GLY A 61 8.04 14.85 -3.48
CA GLY A 61 7.24 15.84 -2.76
C GLY A 61 7.06 15.40 -1.31
N GLU A 62 7.07 16.36 -0.38
CA GLU A 62 6.66 16.08 0.99
C GLU A 62 5.19 15.61 0.96
N PRO A 63 4.84 14.53 1.70
CA PRO A 63 3.45 14.24 1.95
C PRO A 63 2.87 15.51 2.59
N LYS A 64 1.83 16.08 1.98
CA LYS A 64 1.10 17.19 2.61
C LYS A 64 0.44 16.62 3.85
N ASP A 65 1.15 16.68 4.97
CA ASP A 65 0.62 16.37 6.29
C ASP A 65 -0.65 17.22 6.47
N GLY A 66 -1.77 16.52 6.52
CA GLY A 66 -3.08 17.13 6.31
C GLY A 66 -3.45 18.11 7.42
N VAL A 67 -3.81 19.33 7.03
CA VAL A 67 -4.86 20.10 7.70
C VAL A 67 -5.89 20.51 6.64
N GLY A 68 -7.01 19.79 6.60
CA GLY A 68 -8.31 20.42 6.32
C GLY A 68 -8.74 20.68 4.88
N GLY A 69 -8.34 19.90 3.88
CA GLY A 69 -8.90 20.03 2.52
C GLY A 69 -8.80 18.73 1.72
N ALA A 70 -9.93 18.04 1.57
CA ALA A 70 -10.13 16.72 0.95
C ALA A 70 -9.03 16.27 -0.06
N PRO A 71 -8.06 15.44 0.37
CA PRO A 71 -7.35 14.52 -0.53
C PRO A 71 -8.25 13.35 -0.98
N ASP A 72 -9.56 13.41 -0.73
CA ASP A 72 -10.55 12.35 -0.93
C ASP A 72 -11.15 12.29 -2.34
N SER A 73 -10.82 13.22 -3.24
CA SER A 73 -11.40 13.21 -4.60
C SER A 73 -10.73 12.21 -5.55
N GLN A 74 -9.49 11.80 -5.28
CA GLN A 74 -8.80 10.86 -6.18
C GLN A 74 -9.27 9.44 -5.91
N ARG A 75 -9.82 8.79 -6.95
CA ARG A 75 -10.23 7.39 -6.91
C ARG A 75 -9.02 6.49 -6.62
N PHE A 76 -9.21 5.39 -5.89
CA PHE A 76 -8.11 4.56 -5.43
C PHE A 76 -7.37 3.86 -6.58
N ASP A 77 -8.09 3.44 -7.64
CA ASP A 77 -7.52 2.94 -8.89
C ASP A 77 -6.55 3.94 -9.56
N GLN A 78 -6.89 5.22 -9.56
CA GLN A 78 -6.03 6.28 -10.08
C GLN A 78 -4.79 6.48 -9.21
N LEU A 79 -4.95 6.31 -7.90
CA LEU A 79 -3.85 6.38 -6.95
C LEU A 79 -2.89 5.20 -7.12
N LEU A 80 -3.41 3.98 -7.28
CA LEU A 80 -2.60 2.79 -7.59
C LEU A 80 -1.88 2.90 -8.93
N SER A 81 -2.54 3.48 -9.94
CA SER A 81 -1.93 3.76 -11.25
C SER A 81 -0.78 4.77 -11.12
N SER A 82 -0.98 5.82 -10.31
CA SER A 82 0.08 6.80 -10.01
C SER A 82 1.26 6.13 -9.31
N LEU A 83 0.99 5.28 -8.31
CA LEU A 83 2.02 4.52 -7.60
C LEU A 83 2.87 3.67 -8.56
N ALA A 84 2.24 2.97 -9.51
CA ALA A 84 2.97 2.19 -10.52
C ALA A 84 3.93 3.07 -11.34
N ILE A 85 3.42 4.19 -11.87
CA ILE A 85 4.19 5.12 -12.72
C ILE A 85 5.39 5.69 -11.94
N HIS A 86 5.16 6.16 -10.72
CA HIS A 86 6.21 6.75 -9.89
C HIS A 86 7.25 5.72 -9.44
N ALA A 87 6.83 4.49 -9.12
CA ALA A 87 7.75 3.43 -8.76
C ALA A 87 8.64 2.98 -9.93
N GLU A 88 8.10 2.94 -11.16
CA GLU A 88 8.88 2.65 -12.37
C GLU A 88 9.92 3.75 -12.62
N ARG A 89 9.53 5.03 -12.53
CA ARG A 89 10.45 6.17 -12.66
C ARG A 89 11.54 6.17 -11.59
N ALA A 90 11.18 5.85 -10.34
CA ALA A 90 12.11 5.75 -9.23
C ALA A 90 12.99 4.50 -9.27
N LYS A 91 12.80 3.60 -10.25
CA LYS A 91 13.51 2.32 -10.38
C LYS A 91 13.44 1.49 -9.10
N LEU A 92 12.24 1.37 -8.52
CA LEU A 92 12.01 0.60 -7.31
C LEU A 92 12.56 -0.83 -7.46
N ARG A 93 13.45 -1.26 -6.56
CA ARG A 93 14.13 -2.56 -6.65
C ARG A 93 13.15 -3.74 -6.72
N ARG A 94 12.07 -3.69 -5.92
CA ARG A 94 11.06 -4.75 -5.79
C ARG A 94 9.80 -4.46 -6.62
N LEU A 95 9.97 -3.97 -7.84
CA LEU A 95 8.86 -3.58 -8.72
C LEU A 95 7.86 -4.72 -8.98
N GLY A 96 8.34 -5.96 -9.13
CA GLY A 96 7.46 -7.12 -9.31
C GLY A 96 6.52 -7.36 -8.11
N GLU A 97 6.99 -7.06 -6.92
CA GLU A 97 6.20 -7.20 -5.68
C GLU A 97 5.22 -6.06 -5.52
N LEU A 98 5.61 -4.84 -5.89
CA LEU A 98 4.67 -3.72 -5.97
C LEU A 98 3.54 -4.00 -6.97
N LYS A 99 3.85 -4.59 -8.14
CA LYS A 99 2.82 -4.97 -9.12
C LYS A 99 1.88 -6.04 -8.58
N ARG A 100 2.35 -6.96 -7.73
CA ARG A 100 1.48 -7.91 -7.00
C ARG A 100 0.59 -7.18 -5.99
N PHE A 101 1.17 -6.31 -5.18
CA PHE A 101 0.43 -5.46 -4.23
C PHE A 101 -0.69 -4.68 -4.92
N ILE A 102 -0.41 -4.00 -6.05
CA ILE A 102 -1.40 -3.21 -6.77
C ILE A 102 -2.59 -4.06 -7.22
N ARG A 103 -2.35 -5.27 -7.72
CA ARG A 103 -3.44 -6.18 -8.11
C ARG A 103 -4.28 -6.60 -6.91
N TYR A 104 -3.65 -6.95 -5.80
CA TYR A 104 -4.36 -7.35 -4.59
C TYR A 104 -5.12 -6.18 -3.94
N ALA A 105 -4.56 -4.96 -3.97
CA ALA A 105 -5.24 -3.76 -3.49
C ALA A 105 -6.48 -3.43 -4.33
N ALA A 106 -6.41 -3.56 -5.67
CA ALA A 106 -7.57 -3.39 -6.54
C ALA A 106 -8.65 -4.47 -6.28
N LEU A 107 -8.25 -5.72 -6.04
CA LEU A 107 -9.19 -6.79 -5.69
C LEU A 107 -9.86 -6.53 -4.33
N ALA A 108 -9.11 -6.09 -3.33
CA ALA A 108 -9.63 -5.75 -2.01
C ALA A 108 -10.61 -4.57 -2.07
N GLU A 109 -10.34 -3.55 -2.90
CA GLU A 109 -11.29 -2.47 -3.16
C GLU A 109 -12.59 -2.99 -3.80
N ALA A 110 -12.49 -3.81 -4.85
CA ALA A 110 -13.67 -4.38 -5.49
C ALA A 110 -14.50 -5.23 -4.52
N HIS A 111 -13.84 -6.01 -3.66
CA HIS A 111 -14.51 -6.84 -2.66
C HIS A 111 -15.21 -5.99 -1.59
N ARG A 112 -14.57 -4.91 -1.12
CA ARG A 112 -15.18 -3.91 -0.26
C ARG A 112 -16.45 -3.33 -0.89
N ASP A 113 -16.37 -2.92 -2.16
CA ASP A 113 -17.51 -2.32 -2.86
C ASP A 113 -18.67 -3.30 -3.01
N ILE A 114 -18.41 -4.57 -3.29
CA ILE A 114 -19.43 -5.63 -3.34
C ILE A 114 -20.11 -5.78 -1.97
N ILE A 115 -19.34 -5.91 -0.89
CA ILE A 115 -19.85 -6.04 0.49
C ILE A 115 -20.77 -4.90 0.90
N PHE A 116 -20.49 -3.68 0.45
CA PHE A 116 -21.32 -2.51 0.75
C PHE A 116 -22.46 -2.28 -0.25
N SER A 117 -22.42 -2.88 -1.44
CA SER A 117 -23.43 -2.72 -2.49
C SER A 117 -24.52 -3.78 -2.44
N GLU A 118 -24.19 -5.02 -2.05
CA GLU A 118 -25.15 -6.12 -2.01
C GLU A 118 -25.95 -6.15 -0.69
N SER A 119 -27.29 -6.19 -0.82
CA SER A 119 -28.22 -6.48 0.27
C SER A 119 -28.78 -7.89 0.02
N PRO A 120 -28.60 -8.87 0.94
CA PRO A 120 -28.48 -8.69 2.38
C PRO A 120 -27.11 -9.03 2.98
N VAL A 121 -26.77 -8.29 4.06
CA VAL A 121 -25.82 -8.61 5.14
C VAL A 121 -24.61 -9.45 4.73
N ALA A 122 -23.54 -8.80 4.28
CA ALA A 122 -22.22 -9.43 4.30
C ALA A 122 -21.97 -10.09 5.66
N ASP A 123 -21.59 -11.36 5.62
CA ASP A 123 -21.31 -12.18 6.79
C ASP A 123 -20.22 -11.54 7.66
N GLU A 124 -20.31 -11.70 8.98
CA GLU A 124 -19.30 -11.18 9.92
C GLU A 124 -17.90 -11.76 9.62
N ALA A 125 -17.84 -13.01 9.14
CA ALA A 125 -16.61 -13.62 8.66
C ALA A 125 -16.06 -12.90 7.43
N ALA A 126 -16.91 -12.60 6.45
CA ALA A 126 -16.50 -11.87 5.23
C ALA A 126 -16.00 -10.46 5.55
N LEU A 127 -16.63 -9.76 6.51
CA LEU A 127 -16.17 -8.44 6.96
C LEU A 127 -14.79 -8.53 7.62
N ARG A 128 -14.57 -9.54 8.48
CA ARG A 128 -13.27 -9.76 9.13
C ARG A 128 -12.18 -10.12 8.12
N ASP A 129 -12.48 -11.00 7.18
CA ASP A 129 -11.54 -11.40 6.12
C ASP A 129 -11.12 -10.19 5.27
N VAL A 130 -12.04 -9.28 4.97
CA VAL A 130 -11.72 -8.05 4.23
C VAL A 130 -10.89 -7.09 5.08
N ALA A 131 -11.21 -6.90 6.36
CA ALA A 131 -10.40 -6.08 7.25
C ALA A 131 -8.96 -6.62 7.30
N ASP A 132 -8.77 -7.92 7.60
CA ASP A 132 -7.47 -8.58 7.67
C ASP A 132 -6.69 -8.47 6.35
N ALA A 133 -7.36 -8.64 5.20
CA ALA A 133 -6.74 -8.48 3.90
C ALA A 133 -6.22 -7.05 3.67
N LEU A 134 -7.00 -6.03 4.05
CA LEU A 134 -6.61 -4.62 3.96
C LEU A 134 -5.42 -4.31 4.90
N GLU A 135 -5.42 -4.84 6.12
CA GLU A 135 -4.31 -4.66 7.07
C GLU A 135 -3.02 -5.32 6.58
N HIS A 136 -3.15 -6.53 6.01
CA HIS A 136 -2.02 -7.24 5.43
C HIS A 136 -1.43 -6.47 4.25
N LEU A 137 -2.27 -5.92 3.38
CA LEU A 137 -1.84 -5.08 2.27
C LEU A 137 -1.12 -3.82 2.73
N ASP A 138 -1.63 -3.16 3.78
CA ASP A 138 -0.96 -2.00 4.37
C ASP A 138 0.43 -2.37 4.91
N THR A 139 0.54 -3.49 5.62
CA THR A 139 1.82 -4.02 6.12
C THR A 139 2.79 -4.34 4.98
N MET A 140 2.32 -4.98 3.92
CA MET A 140 3.13 -5.25 2.72
C MET A 140 3.65 -3.96 2.09
N LEU A 141 2.78 -2.94 1.97
CA LEU A 141 3.13 -1.66 1.37
C LEU A 141 4.18 -0.92 2.21
N VAL A 142 4.00 -0.87 3.53
CA VAL A 142 4.97 -0.28 4.46
C VAL A 142 6.32 -1.00 4.33
N GLY A 143 6.32 -2.33 4.25
CA GLY A 143 7.55 -3.11 4.02
C GLY A 143 8.26 -2.75 2.72
N LEU A 144 7.53 -2.55 1.62
CA LEU A 144 8.10 -2.09 0.34
C LEU A 144 8.65 -0.67 0.43
N CYS A 145 7.95 0.22 1.13
CA CYS A 145 8.36 1.60 1.35
C CYS A 145 9.67 1.67 2.16
N VAL A 146 9.75 0.93 3.27
CA VAL A 146 10.95 0.87 4.13
C VAL A 146 12.15 0.28 3.37
N ASP A 147 11.97 -0.83 2.64
CA ASP A 147 13.05 -1.42 1.82
C ASP A 147 13.59 -0.41 0.80
N HIS A 148 12.70 0.38 0.17
CA HIS A 148 13.11 1.43 -0.75
C HIS A 148 13.88 2.55 -0.06
N MET A 149 13.39 3.06 1.08
CA MET A 149 14.08 4.11 1.84
C MET A 149 15.48 3.68 2.28
N LEU A 150 15.64 2.45 2.76
CA LEU A 150 16.94 1.90 3.15
C LEU A 150 17.88 1.77 1.93
N ALA A 151 17.37 1.32 0.79
CA ALA A 151 18.13 1.24 -0.45
C ALA A 151 18.56 2.63 -0.98
N CYS A 152 17.78 3.67 -0.72
CA CYS A 152 18.11 5.05 -1.08
C CYS A 152 19.12 5.68 -0.11
N GLY A 153 18.90 5.54 1.21
CA GLY A 153 19.79 6.10 2.24
C GLY A 153 21.21 5.54 2.21
N THR A 154 21.36 4.27 1.82
CA THR A 154 22.68 3.65 1.60
C THR A 154 23.42 4.23 0.38
N ARG A 155 22.72 4.75 -0.64
CA ARG A 155 23.36 5.44 -1.79
C ARG A 155 23.83 6.85 -1.44
N THR A 156 23.16 7.54 -0.53
CA THR A 156 23.51 8.91 -0.11
C THR A 156 24.65 8.94 0.92
N ALA A 157 24.96 7.83 1.58
CA ALA A 157 25.97 7.73 2.63
C ALA A 157 27.42 7.59 2.12
N LEU A 158 27.69 7.69 0.80
CA LEU A 158 29.06 7.74 0.27
C LEU A 158 29.56 9.20 0.22
N PRO A 159 30.48 9.61 1.10
CA PRO A 159 31.02 10.96 1.07
C PRO A 159 31.87 11.19 -0.21
N PRO A 160 31.78 12.38 -0.84
CA PRO A 160 32.49 12.71 -2.09
C PRO A 160 34.02 12.75 -1.97
N PHE A 161 34.59 12.59 -0.77
CA PHE A 161 36.02 12.75 -0.50
C PHE A 161 36.90 11.56 -0.92
N MET A 162 36.32 10.46 -1.40
CA MET A 162 37.09 9.30 -1.92
C MET A 162 37.40 9.40 -3.44
N ARG A 163 37.09 10.53 -4.09
CA ARG A 163 37.62 10.84 -5.42
C ARG A 163 39.03 11.36 -5.24
N SER A 164 40.01 10.46 -5.23
CA SER A 164 41.43 10.82 -5.24
C SER A 164 41.75 11.54 -6.55
N ASP A 165 41.71 12.86 -6.53
CA ASP A 165 42.39 13.70 -7.52
C ASP A 165 43.88 13.45 -7.37
N ARG A 166 44.42 12.51 -8.14
CA ARG A 166 45.85 12.55 -8.48
C ARG A 166 46.06 13.67 -9.49
N GLN A 167 46.06 14.90 -9.01
CA GLN A 167 46.71 15.99 -9.71
C GLN A 167 48.10 16.16 -9.08
N GLY A 168 49.03 15.33 -9.55
CA GLY A 168 50.44 15.50 -9.30
C GLY A 168 50.91 16.77 -10.02
N SER A 169 51.14 17.79 -9.21
CA SER A 169 51.82 19.03 -9.54
C SER A 169 53.13 18.77 -10.29
N ALA A 170 53.25 19.31 -11.50
CA ALA A 170 54.52 19.65 -12.13
C ALA A 170 54.38 21.05 -12.73
N ILE A 171 54.43 22.05 -11.85
CA ILE A 171 54.82 23.43 -12.15
C ILE A 171 56.30 23.37 -12.58
N GLU A 172 56.54 23.63 -13.86
CA GLU A 172 57.10 24.89 -14.37
C GLU A 172 58.62 24.99 -14.18
N GLU A 173 59.37 24.56 -15.19
CA GLU A 173 60.76 24.97 -15.40
C GLU A 173 60.83 25.69 -16.74
N THR A 174 60.56 26.99 -16.72
CA THR A 174 60.85 27.91 -17.80
C THR A 174 62.16 28.61 -17.45
N LEU A 175 63.27 28.27 -18.12
CA LEU A 175 64.43 29.16 -18.19
C LEU A 175 65.13 29.10 -19.56
N ILE A 176 64.72 30.05 -20.41
CA ILE A 176 65.51 30.98 -21.23
C ILE A 176 66.51 30.40 -22.26
N ALA A 177 66.31 30.86 -23.49
CA ALA A 177 67.15 30.71 -24.66
C ALA A 177 68.56 31.30 -24.52
N HIS A 178 69.56 30.57 -25.01
CA HIS A 178 70.57 31.05 -25.96
C HIS A 178 71.16 29.89 -26.77
#